data_AF-A0A315XPH4-F1
#
_entry.id   AF-A0A315XPH4-F1
#
_cell.length_a   1.000
_cell.length_b   1.000
_cell.length_c   1.000
_cell.angle_alpha   90.00
_cell.angle_beta   90.00
_cell.angle_gamma   90.00
#
_symmetry.space_group_name_H-M   'P 1'
#
loop_
_entity.id
_entity.type
_entity.pdbx_description
1 polymer ?
#
loop_
_entity_poly.entity_id
_entity_poly.type
_entity_poly.pdbx_seq_one_letter_code
_entity_poly.pdbx_strand_id
1 'polypeptide(L)'
;MYRNVADEIGVKHQLCKFHLFQTINHKLKVYCRRNKINGKARDHIYENANELKNCFRQNSKQEAINQFKQYLQNYRAIPVVLKDFIRKHIIMHFHRYVEHLDDENIEKTSNKVENYYRQTNPEKIKKLYKTKNGILTFLDFQMQNWTQKHIKIK
;
A
#
# COMPACT_ATOMS: atom_id res chain seq x y z
N MET A 1 8.57 -4.30 -2.01
CA MET A 1 10.00 -4.66 -1.96
C MET A 1 10.73 -3.91 -0.83
N TYR A 2 10.57 -2.59 -0.67
CA TYR A 2 11.26 -1.84 0.41
C TYR A 2 10.72 -2.07 1.83
N ARG A 3 9.48 -2.56 2.00
CA ARG A 3 8.85 -2.74 3.32
C ARG A 3 9.67 -3.61 4.28
N ASN A 4 10.08 -4.80 3.85
CA ASN A 4 10.79 -5.73 4.73
C ASN A 4 12.13 -5.15 5.16
N VAL A 5 12.86 -4.55 4.20
CA VAL A 5 14.11 -3.85 4.47
C VAL A 5 13.91 -2.70 5.46
N ALA A 6 12.87 -1.89 5.27
CA ALA A 6 12.55 -0.78 6.17
C ALA A 6 12.15 -1.27 7.58
N ASP A 7 11.43 -2.40 7.67
CA ASP A 7 11.10 -3.05 8.94
C ASP A 7 12.37 -3.61 9.63
N GLU A 8 13.30 -4.22 8.88
CA GLU A 8 14.58 -4.75 9.40
C GLU A 8 15.51 -3.67 9.95
N ILE A 9 15.58 -2.52 9.29
CA ILE A 9 16.43 -1.39 9.74
C ILE A 9 15.73 -0.46 10.74
N GLY A 10 14.52 -0.81 11.18
CA GLY A 10 13.78 -0.05 12.20
C GLY A 10 13.27 1.33 11.74
N VAL A 11 13.18 1.58 10.44
CA VAL A 11 12.67 2.84 9.91
C VAL A 11 11.17 2.92 10.19
N LYS A 12 10.71 4.01 10.81
CA LYS A 12 9.28 4.31 10.88
C LYS A 12 8.77 4.61 9.48
N HIS A 13 7.87 3.76 8.98
CA HIS A 13 7.21 3.99 7.71
C HIS A 13 5.77 3.49 7.76
N GLN A 14 4.97 4.05 6.86
CA GLN A 14 3.59 3.68 6.72
C GLN A 14 3.34 2.79 5.49
N LEU A 15 2.24 2.05 5.51
CA LEU A 15 1.74 1.38 4.34
C LEU A 15 0.91 2.34 3.48
N CYS A 16 1.17 2.33 2.18
CA CYS A 16 0.51 3.24 1.26
C CYS A 16 -0.96 2.90 1.05
N LYS A 17 -1.85 3.84 1.41
CA LYS A 17 -3.32 3.72 1.24
C LYS A 17 -3.74 3.56 -0.22
N PHE A 18 -3.00 4.16 -1.15
CA PHE A 18 -3.27 4.03 -2.59
C PHE A 18 -3.17 2.56 -3.04
N HIS A 19 -2.10 1.87 -2.67
CA HIS A 19 -1.92 0.44 -2.98
C HIS A 19 -2.94 -0.45 -2.27
N LEU A 20 -3.34 -0.09 -1.05
CA LEU A 20 -4.45 -0.76 -0.37
C LEU A 20 -5.74 -0.68 -1.21
N PHE A 21 -6.09 0.50 -1.71
CA PHE A 21 -7.31 0.69 -2.50
C PHE A 21 -7.26 -0.03 -3.85
N GLN A 22 -6.11 0.00 -4.53
CA GLN A 22 -5.90 -0.79 -5.74
C GLN A 22 -6.05 -2.30 -5.47
N THR A 23 -5.48 -2.77 -4.36
CA THR A 23 -5.56 -4.19 -3.97
C THR A 23 -7.01 -4.61 -3.70
N ILE A 24 -7.78 -3.78 -2.97
CA ILE A 24 -9.21 -4.01 -2.73
C ILE A 24 -9.94 -4.09 -4.07
N ASN A 25 -9.80 -3.07 -4.92
CA ASN A 25 -10.47 -3.02 -6.22
C ASN A 25 -10.15 -4.23 -7.12
N HIS A 26 -8.89 -4.66 -7.13
CA HIS A 26 -8.46 -5.84 -7.88
C HIS A 26 -9.13 -7.11 -7.35
N LYS A 27 -9.13 -7.32 -6.03
CA LYS A 27 -9.79 -8.48 -5.39
C LYS A 27 -11.28 -8.54 -5.73
N LEU A 28 -11.98 -7.40 -5.64
CA LEU A 28 -13.41 -7.32 -5.98
C LEU A 28 -13.65 -7.65 -7.45
N LYS A 29 -12.87 -7.04 -8.37
CA LYS A 29 -12.99 -7.29 -9.81
C LYS A 29 -12.82 -8.78 -10.12
N VAL A 30 -11.80 -9.42 -9.56
CA VAL A 30 -11.53 -10.85 -9.76
C VAL A 30 -12.65 -11.71 -9.17
N TYR A 31 -13.11 -11.40 -7.97
CA TYR A 31 -14.17 -12.13 -7.28
C TYR A 31 -15.51 -12.05 -8.02
N CYS A 32 -15.96 -10.85 -8.39
CA CYS A 32 -17.22 -10.68 -9.11
C CYS A 32 -17.17 -11.36 -10.48
N ARG A 33 -16.04 -11.28 -11.20
CA ARG A 33 -15.86 -11.96 -12.49
C ARG A 33 -15.96 -13.48 -12.34
N ARG A 34 -15.24 -14.07 -11.38
CA ARG A 34 -15.21 -15.53 -11.17
C ARG A 34 -16.58 -16.09 -10.78
N ASN A 35 -17.32 -15.35 -9.95
CA ASN A 35 -18.62 -15.78 -9.43
C ASN A 35 -19.81 -15.25 -10.25
N LYS A 36 -19.56 -14.60 -11.40
CA LYS A 36 -20.60 -14.00 -12.27
C LYS A 36 -21.56 -13.05 -11.51
N ILE A 37 -21.05 -12.31 -10.53
CA ILE A 37 -21.85 -11.41 -9.68
C ILE A 37 -22.09 -10.09 -10.41
N ASN A 38 -23.36 -9.75 -10.60
CA ASN A 38 -23.81 -8.57 -11.34
C ASN A 38 -24.98 -7.86 -10.61
N GLY A 39 -25.36 -6.67 -11.10
CA GLY A 39 -26.48 -5.89 -10.57
C GLY A 39 -26.34 -5.55 -9.09
N LYS A 40 -27.46 -5.56 -8.36
CA LYS A 40 -27.55 -5.17 -6.94
C LYS A 40 -26.54 -5.88 -6.03
N ALA A 41 -26.26 -7.16 -6.28
CA ALA A 41 -25.28 -7.91 -5.49
C ALA A 41 -23.86 -7.38 -5.69
N ARG A 42 -23.51 -6.96 -6.91
CA ARG A 42 -22.23 -6.30 -7.19
C ARG A 42 -22.18 -4.93 -6.53
N ASP A 43 -23.26 -4.16 -6.62
CA ASP A 43 -23.33 -2.79 -6.07
C ASP A 43 -23.10 -2.81 -4.56
N HIS A 44 -23.81 -3.68 -3.83
CA HIS A 44 -23.61 -3.91 -2.40
C HIS A 44 -22.15 -4.23 -2.03
N ILE A 45 -21.46 -5.04 -2.83
CA ILE A 45 -20.04 -5.38 -2.59
C ILE A 45 -19.15 -4.13 -2.72
N TYR A 46 -19.38 -3.31 -3.75
CA TYR A 46 -18.58 -2.12 -4.01
C TYR A 46 -18.90 -0.99 -3.03
N GLU A 47 -20.16 -0.86 -2.60
CA GLU A 47 -20.58 0.04 -1.53
C GLU A 47 -19.87 -0.29 -0.23
N ASN A 48 -19.93 -1.54 0.23
CA ASN A 48 -19.26 -1.96 1.46
C ASN A 48 -17.72 -1.81 1.37
N ALA A 49 -17.15 -2.00 0.17
CA ALA A 49 -15.73 -1.71 -0.05
C ALA A 49 -15.41 -0.21 0.02
N ASN A 50 -16.32 0.67 -0.37
CA ASN A 50 -16.14 2.11 -0.24
C ASN A 50 -16.26 2.55 1.23
N GLU A 51 -17.17 1.96 2.01
CA GLU A 51 -17.21 2.16 3.47
C GLU A 51 -15.87 1.80 4.11
N LEU A 52 -15.33 0.62 3.78
CA LEU A 52 -14.01 0.20 4.25
C LEU A 52 -12.90 1.18 3.86
N LYS A 53 -12.89 1.69 2.62
CA LYS A 53 -11.90 2.70 2.18
C LYS A 53 -12.05 4.01 2.94
N ASN A 54 -13.27 4.40 3.26
CA ASN A 54 -13.54 5.64 4.01
C ASN A 54 -12.92 5.59 5.41
N CYS A 55 -12.81 4.42 6.05
CA CYS A 55 -12.06 4.28 7.31
C CYS A 55 -10.60 4.79 7.23
N PHE A 56 -10.00 4.84 6.03
CA PHE A 56 -8.62 5.32 5.81
C PHE A 56 -8.54 6.76 5.26
N ARG A 57 -9.69 7.40 5.01
CA ARG A 57 -9.80 8.77 4.49
C ARG A 57 -10.14 9.79 5.59
N GLN A 58 -9.66 9.54 6.81
CA GLN A 58 -9.92 10.38 7.97
C GLN A 58 -8.82 11.41 8.18
N ASN A 59 -9.09 12.41 9.03
CA ASN A 59 -8.16 13.49 9.30
C ASN A 59 -7.26 13.20 10.50
N SER A 60 -7.70 12.32 11.42
CA SER A 60 -6.90 11.85 12.54
C SER A 60 -6.89 10.33 12.67
N LYS A 61 -5.87 9.78 13.34
CA LYS A 61 -5.82 8.34 13.67
C LYS A 61 -7.00 7.92 14.54
N GLN A 62 -7.42 8.75 15.48
CA GLN A 62 -8.55 8.45 16.36
C GLN A 62 -9.86 8.32 15.58
N GLU A 63 -10.13 9.24 14.64
CA GLU A 63 -11.28 9.15 13.73
C GLU A 63 -11.23 7.88 12.88
N ALA A 64 -10.05 7.55 12.33
CA ALA A 64 -9.85 6.33 11.55
C ALA A 64 -10.17 5.06 12.36
N ILE A 65 -9.69 4.99 13.60
CA ILE A 65 -9.97 3.89 14.52
C ILE A 65 -11.46 3.80 14.82
N ASN A 66 -12.11 4.92 15.16
CA ASN A 66 -13.53 4.95 15.49
C ASN A 66 -14.39 4.50 14.30
N GLN A 67 -14.12 5.03 13.10
CA GLN A 67 -14.81 4.64 11.88
C GLN A 67 -14.60 3.17 11.55
N PHE A 68 -13.38 2.65 11.71
CA PHE A 68 -13.11 1.24 11.45
C PHE A 68 -13.82 0.33 12.46
N LYS A 69 -13.88 0.71 13.75
CA LYS A 69 -14.66 -0.01 14.75
C LYS A 69 -16.14 -0.04 14.40
N GLN A 70 -16.72 1.10 14.00
CA GLN A 70 -18.12 1.19 13.56
C GLN A 70 -18.39 0.30 12.35
N TYR A 71 -17.54 0.35 11.33
CA TYR A 71 -17.62 -0.54 10.16
C TYR A 71 -17.62 -2.03 10.55
N LEU A 72 -16.84 -2.41 11.56
CA LEU A 72 -16.77 -3.80 12.05
C LEU A 72 -17.96 -4.21 12.93
N GLN A 73 -18.79 -3.28 13.44
CA GLN A 73 -19.95 -3.64 14.29
C GLN A 73 -20.91 -4.58 13.57
N ASN A 74 -21.10 -4.39 12.25
CA ASN A 74 -21.91 -5.28 11.42
C ASN A 74 -21.06 -6.24 10.56
N TYR A 75 -20.07 -6.90 11.18
CA TYR A 75 -19.15 -7.81 10.48
C TYR A 75 -19.86 -8.93 9.69
N ARG A 76 -21.07 -9.35 10.13
CA ARG A 76 -21.85 -10.38 9.45
C ARG A 76 -22.29 -9.94 8.05
N ALA A 77 -22.66 -8.68 7.88
CA ALA A 77 -23.12 -8.11 6.60
C ALA A 77 -21.98 -7.82 5.60
N ILE A 78 -20.73 -7.77 6.05
CA ILE A 78 -19.57 -7.54 5.17
C ILE A 78 -19.48 -8.66 4.11
N PRO A 79 -19.25 -8.35 2.82
CA PRO A 79 -19.03 -9.36 1.79
C PRO A 79 -17.87 -10.32 2.10
N VAL A 80 -18.05 -11.61 1.83
CA VAL A 80 -17.05 -12.67 2.09
C VAL A 80 -15.68 -12.35 1.47
N VAL A 81 -15.67 -11.79 0.25
CA VAL A 81 -14.44 -11.36 -0.44
C VAL A 81 -13.60 -10.36 0.36
N LEU A 82 -14.23 -9.54 1.21
CA LEU A 82 -13.56 -8.58 2.07
C LEU A 82 -13.21 -9.17 3.43
N LYS A 83 -14.03 -10.05 4.01
CA LYS A 83 -13.85 -10.59 5.38
C LYS A 83 -12.46 -11.14 5.63
N ASP A 84 -11.99 -12.01 4.73
CA ASP A 84 -10.69 -12.66 4.87
C ASP A 84 -9.53 -11.67 4.73
N PHE A 85 -9.66 -10.71 3.82
CA PHE A 85 -8.66 -9.66 3.65
C PHE A 85 -8.61 -8.73 4.86
N ILE A 86 -9.77 -8.37 5.40
CA ILE A 86 -9.88 -7.57 6.61
C ILE A 86 -9.19 -8.28 7.78
N ARG A 87 -9.58 -9.53 8.04
CA ARG A 87 -9.08 -10.32 9.17
C ARG A 87 -7.57 -10.54 9.10
N LYS A 88 -7.05 -10.98 7.95
CA LYS A 88 -5.65 -11.42 7.82
C LYS A 88 -4.68 -10.27 7.59
N HIS A 89 -5.13 -9.17 6.96
CA HIS A 89 -4.24 -8.10 6.52
C HIS A 89 -4.58 -6.75 7.13
N ILE A 90 -5.83 -6.30 6.98
CA ILE A 90 -6.19 -4.93 7.39
C ILE A 90 -6.07 -4.75 8.89
N ILE A 91 -6.64 -5.67 9.70
CA ILE A 91 -6.56 -5.59 11.16
C ILE A 91 -5.10 -5.57 11.64
N MET A 92 -4.28 -6.49 11.11
CA MET A 92 -2.87 -6.64 11.48
C MET A 92 -2.01 -5.41 11.15
N HIS A 93 -2.43 -4.62 10.16
CA HIS A 93 -1.63 -3.51 9.64
C HIS A 93 -2.34 -2.17 9.70
N PHE A 94 -3.48 -2.09 10.40
CA PHE A 94 -4.34 -0.89 10.39
C PHE A 94 -3.56 0.35 10.80
N HIS A 95 -2.86 0.29 11.95
CA HIS A 95 -2.05 1.38 12.47
C HIS A 95 -1.05 1.90 11.42
N ARG A 96 -0.41 0.99 10.68
CA ARG A 96 0.56 1.34 9.63
C ARG A 96 -0.06 2.10 8.46
N TYR A 97 -1.36 1.96 8.20
CA TYR A 97 -2.04 2.71 7.14
C TYR A 97 -2.44 4.13 7.55
N VAL A 98 -2.45 4.41 8.86
CA VAL A 98 -2.95 5.67 9.44
C VAL A 98 -1.88 6.42 10.22
N GLU A 99 -0.67 5.88 10.36
CA GLU A 99 0.42 6.50 11.13
C GLU A 99 0.78 7.91 10.65
N HIS A 100 0.73 8.16 9.32
CA HIS A 100 0.93 9.47 8.72
C HIS A 100 -0.10 10.54 9.12
N LEU A 101 -1.18 10.16 9.81
CA LEU A 101 -2.17 11.13 10.31
C LEU A 101 -1.69 11.81 11.59
N ASP A 102 -0.80 11.17 12.35
CA ASP A 102 -0.29 11.70 13.62
C ASP A 102 1.18 12.14 13.53
N ASP A 103 1.92 11.70 12.50
CA ASP A 103 3.33 12.05 12.28
C ASP A 103 3.53 12.67 10.90
N GLU A 104 3.75 13.99 10.87
CA GLU A 104 3.99 14.75 9.63
C GLU A 104 5.28 14.35 8.91
N ASN A 105 6.24 13.74 9.62
CA ASN A 105 7.48 13.25 9.01
C ASN A 105 7.25 11.98 8.19
N ILE A 106 6.11 11.31 8.39
CA ILE A 106 5.74 10.11 7.67
C ILE A 106 4.90 10.48 6.44
N GLU A 107 5.54 10.43 5.28
CA GLU A 107 4.91 10.72 3.98
C GLU A 107 3.67 9.86 3.73
N LYS A 108 2.56 10.49 3.31
CA LYS A 108 1.26 9.85 3.03
C LYS A 108 1.26 8.88 1.84
N THR A 109 2.30 8.91 1.02
CA THR A 109 2.43 8.06 -0.16
C THR A 109 3.84 7.50 -0.26
N SER A 110 3.97 6.28 -0.78
CA SER A 110 5.25 5.67 -1.10
C SER A 110 5.78 6.05 -2.49
N ASN A 111 5.16 6.99 -3.21
CA ASN A 111 5.51 7.30 -4.60
C ASN A 111 6.97 7.74 -4.77
N LYS A 112 7.51 8.53 -3.84
CA LYS A 112 8.92 8.98 -3.89
C LYS A 112 9.86 7.76 -3.85
N VAL A 113 9.64 6.89 -2.87
CA VAL A 113 10.43 5.66 -2.67
C VAL A 113 10.25 4.69 -3.84
N GLU A 114 9.03 4.52 -4.34
CA GLU A 114 8.75 3.66 -5.49
C GLU A 114 9.34 4.19 -6.78
N ASN A 115 9.31 5.50 -7.01
CA ASN A 115 9.95 6.12 -8.16
C ASN A 115 11.47 5.95 -8.07
N TYR A 116 12.06 6.17 -6.90
CA TYR A 116 13.48 5.91 -6.67
C TYR A 116 13.86 4.49 -7.10
N TYR A 117 13.25 3.46 -6.50
CA TYR A 117 13.58 2.06 -6.82
C TYR A 117 13.24 1.66 -8.26
N ARG A 118 12.19 2.25 -8.86
CA ARG A 118 11.86 2.01 -10.27
C ARG A 118 12.96 2.51 -11.20
N GLN A 119 13.54 3.67 -10.89
CA GLN A 119 14.61 4.27 -11.70
C GLN A 119 15.97 3.63 -11.42
N THR A 120 16.27 3.34 -10.16
CA THR A 120 17.60 2.84 -9.76
C THR A 120 17.74 1.33 -9.84
N ASN A 121 16.64 0.56 -9.80
CA ASN A 121 16.66 -0.91 -9.81
C ASN A 121 15.53 -1.52 -10.68
N PRO A 122 15.47 -1.22 -11.99
CA PRO A 122 14.41 -1.73 -12.85
C PRO A 122 14.55 -3.25 -13.10
N GLU A 123 13.43 -3.96 -13.15
CA GLU A 123 13.39 -5.43 -13.26
C GLU A 123 14.07 -5.97 -14.52
N LYS A 124 14.05 -5.21 -15.62
CA LYS A 124 14.74 -5.57 -16.87
C LYS A 124 16.26 -5.69 -16.70
N ILE A 125 16.84 -4.94 -15.77
CA ILE A 125 18.30 -4.86 -15.57
C ILE A 125 18.84 -6.07 -14.82
N LYS A 126 18.07 -6.68 -13.90
CA LYS A 126 18.47 -7.89 -13.16
C LYS A 126 18.80 -9.10 -14.06
N LYS A 127 18.36 -9.10 -15.32
CA LYS A 127 18.61 -10.17 -16.30
C LYS A 127 19.88 -9.97 -17.16
N LEU A 128 20.56 -8.82 -17.05
CA LEU A 128 21.65 -8.45 -17.96
C LEU A 128 23.07 -8.65 -17.39
N TYR A 129 23.24 -8.65 -16.08
CA TYR A 129 24.57 -8.64 -15.45
C TYR A 129 25.05 -10.04 -15.11
N LYS A 130 26.28 -10.37 -15.53
CA LYS A 130 26.89 -11.70 -15.37
C LYS A 130 27.53 -11.92 -14.00
N THR A 131 27.82 -10.86 -13.23
CA THR A 131 28.54 -10.94 -11.95
C THR A 131 27.87 -10.10 -10.86
N LYS A 132 28.05 -10.51 -9.59
CA LYS A 132 27.57 -9.77 -8.41
C LYS A 132 28.16 -8.37 -8.31
N ASN A 133 29.46 -8.22 -8.60
CA ASN A 133 30.10 -6.90 -8.58
C ASN A 133 29.56 -5.99 -9.67
N GLY A 134 29.31 -6.52 -10.88
CA GLY A 134 28.77 -5.72 -11.98
C GLY A 134 27.39 -5.12 -11.68
N ILE A 135 26.50 -5.89 -11.03
CA ILE A 135 25.20 -5.36 -10.61
C ILE A 135 25.34 -4.35 -9.46
N LEU A 136 26.24 -4.57 -8.50
CA LEU A 136 26.48 -3.63 -7.40
C LEU A 136 27.00 -2.28 -7.90
N THR A 137 28.03 -2.28 -8.76
CA THR A 137 28.58 -1.05 -9.36
C THR A 137 27.54 -0.30 -10.17
N PHE A 138 26.70 -1.02 -10.92
CA PHE A 138 25.61 -0.38 -11.67
C PHE A 138 24.58 0.28 -10.75
N LEU A 139 24.13 -0.43 -9.71
CA LEU A 139 23.18 0.11 -8.75
C LEU A 139 23.74 1.35 -8.06
N ASP A 140 25.00 1.31 -7.61
CA ASP A 140 25.68 2.46 -7.00
C ASP A 140 25.70 3.68 -7.94
N PHE A 141 26.09 3.48 -9.20
CA PHE A 141 26.07 4.55 -10.20
C PHE A 141 24.68 5.15 -10.43
N GLN A 142 23.63 4.31 -10.50
CA GLN A 142 22.26 4.79 -10.63
C GLN A 142 21.79 5.57 -9.40
N MET A 143 22.14 5.10 -8.20
CA MET A 143 21.82 5.77 -6.94
C MET A 143 22.48 7.14 -6.86
N GLN A 144 23.76 7.25 -7.22
CA GLN A 144 24.51 8.51 -7.23
C GLN A 144 23.90 9.51 -8.23
N ASN A 145 23.64 9.07 -9.47
CA ASN A 145 23.05 9.93 -10.50
C ASN A 145 21.67 10.45 -10.11
N TRP A 146 20.82 9.60 -9.53
CA TRP A 146 19.49 10.02 -9.10
C TRP A 146 19.57 11.05 -7.97
N THR A 147 20.43 10.77 -6.98
CA THR A 147 20.69 11.64 -5.84
C THR A 147 21.18 13.02 -6.29
N GLN A 148 22.18 13.08 -7.16
CA GLN A 148 22.68 14.35 -7.72
C GLN A 148 21.59 15.16 -8.44
N LYS A 149 20.70 14.50 -9.18
CA LYS A 149 19.60 15.17 -9.92
C LYS A 149 18.48 15.70 -9.01
N HIS A 150 18.34 15.16 -7.80
CA HIS A 150 17.17 15.41 -6.94
C HIS A 150 17.53 16.11 -5.62
N ILE A 151 18.81 16.17 -5.23
CA ILE A 151 19.27 17.09 -4.19
C ILE A 151 19.21 18.51 -4.77
N LYS A 152 18.24 19.29 -4.30
CA LYS A 152 18.34 20.75 -4.40
C LYS A 152 19.30 21.20 -3.31
N ILE A 153 20.49 21.64 -3.70
CA ILE A 153 21.34 22.44 -2.81
C ILE A 153 20.53 23.70 -2.50
N LYS A 154 20.14 23.85 -1.22
CA LYS A 154 19.57 25.10 -0.71
C LYS A 154 20.70 26.06 -0.38
#